data_AF-A0A8X6VQV4-F1
#
_entry.id   AF-A0A8X6VQV4-F1
#
_cell.length_a   1.000
_cell.length_b   1.000
_cell.length_c   1.000
_cell.angle_alpha   90.00
_cell.angle_beta   90.00
_cell.angle_gamma   90.00
#
_symmetry.space_group_name_H-M   'P 1'
#
loop_
_entity.id
_entity.type
_entity.pdbx_description
1 polymer ?
#
loop_
_entity_poly.entity_id
_entity_poly.type
_entity_poly.pdbx_seq_one_letter_code
_entity_poly.pdbx_strand_id
1 'polypeptide(L)'
;MKATTLVNGDRYRAMITNFFIPELNSHDVQELWFQQDGATCHTARATIDLLKDTLGERLISRFGPVNWPPRSCDLTLIDYFFGAM
;
A
#
# COMPACT_ATOMS: atom_id res chain seq x y z
N MET A 1 24.23 -13.95 -9.98
CA MET A 1 23.92 -12.61 -9.42
C MET A 1 22.49 -12.26 -9.78
N LYS A 2 21.55 -12.31 -8.83
CA LYS A 2 20.22 -11.71 -8.99
C LYS A 2 20.23 -10.42 -8.21
N ALA A 3 20.15 -9.28 -8.89
CA ALA A 3 19.95 -8.00 -8.22
C ALA A 3 18.50 -7.96 -7.72
N THR A 4 18.29 -8.32 -6.46
CA THR A 4 17.04 -8.03 -5.76
C THR A 4 16.96 -6.53 -5.60
N THR A 5 16.30 -5.85 -6.53
CA THR A 5 16.09 -4.41 -6.43
C THR A 5 15.10 -4.16 -5.30
N LEU A 6 15.61 -3.98 -4.08
CA LEU A 6 14.78 -3.67 -2.91
C LEU A 6 13.94 -2.43 -3.24
N VAL A 7 12.62 -2.55 -3.11
CA VAL A 7 11.74 -1.38 -3.11
C VAL A 7 12.01 -0.68 -1.78
N ASN A 8 12.84 0.36 -1.80
CA ASN A 8 13.02 1.24 -0.66
C ASN A 8 11.80 2.18 -0.53
N GLY A 9 11.62 2.78 0.64
CA GLY A 9 10.45 3.62 0.91
C GLY A 9 10.27 4.78 -0.06
N ASP A 10 11.36 5.36 -0.57
CA ASP A 10 11.31 6.46 -1.54
C ASP A 10 10.74 6.01 -2.89
N ARG A 11 11.20 4.86 -3.41
CA ARG A 11 10.67 4.31 -4.66
C ARG A 11 9.21 3.92 -4.53
N TYR A 12 8.80 3.41 -3.36
CA TYR A 12 7.40 3.09 -3.10
C TYR A 12 6.52 4.35 -3.10
N ARG A 13 6.93 5.40 -2.39
CA ARG A 13 6.21 6.69 -2.39
C ARG A 13 6.17 7.36 -3.76
N ALA A 14 7.26 7.26 -4.53
CA ALA A 14 7.29 7.74 -5.91
C ALA A 14 6.30 6.98 -6.80
N MET A 15 6.17 5.66 -6.63
CA MET A 15 5.17 4.86 -7.33
C MET A 15 3.75 5.32 -6.96
N ILE A 16 3.47 5.49 -5.66
CA ILE A 16 2.17 5.97 -5.18
C ILE A 16 1.82 7.32 -5.82
N THR A 17 2.74 8.28 -5.75
CA THR A 17 2.50 9.67 -6.18
C THR A 17 2.36 9.78 -7.69
N ASN A 18 3.21 9.08 -8.45
CA ASN A 18 3.32 9.28 -9.89
C ASN A 18 2.41 8.37 -10.72
N PHE A 19 1.93 7.26 -10.13
CA PHE A 19 1.12 6.28 -10.85
C PHE A 19 -0.20 5.99 -10.13
N PHE A 20 -0.16 5.56 -8.86
CA PHE A 20 -1.37 5.09 -8.18
C PHE A 20 -2.40 6.21 -7.96
N ILE A 21 -2.00 7.36 -7.44
CA ILE A 21 -2.90 8.48 -7.16
C ILE A 21 -3.50 9.07 -8.46
N PRO A 22 -2.72 9.33 -9.53
CA PRO A 22 -3.28 9.76 -10.81
C PRO A 22 -4.31 8.80 -11.38
N GLU A 23 -4.05 7.48 -11.34
CA GLU A 23 -5.02 6.47 -11.77
C GLU A 23 -6.28 6.54 -10.89
N LEU A 24 -6.13 6.58 -9.57
CA LEU A 24 -7.25 6.70 -8.63
C LEU A 24 -8.12 7.93 -8.91
N ASN A 25 -7.52 9.06 -9.29
CA ASN A 25 -8.26 10.28 -9.62
C ASN A 25 -8.91 10.24 -11.01
N SER A 26 -8.38 9.42 -11.92
CA SER A 26 -8.91 9.26 -13.28
C SER A 26 -10.15 8.36 -13.33
N HIS A 27 -10.29 7.45 -12.36
CA HIS A 27 -11.45 6.58 -12.18
C HIS A 27 -12.32 7.14 -11.05
N ASP A 28 -13.65 7.10 -11.13
CA ASP A 28 -14.53 7.60 -10.05
C ASP A 28 -14.61 6.58 -8.89
N VAL A 29 -13.48 6.36 -8.22
CA VAL A 29 -13.30 5.32 -7.19
C VAL A 29 -13.33 5.91 -5.78
N GLN A 30 -14.19 6.92 -5.56
CA GLN A 30 -14.37 7.59 -4.28
C GLN A 30 -14.90 6.68 -3.15
N GLU A 31 -15.31 5.46 -3.45
CA GLU A 31 -15.74 4.46 -2.45
C GLU A 31 -14.73 3.33 -2.24
N LEU A 32 -13.57 3.38 -2.91
CA LEU A 32 -12.59 2.29 -2.84
C LEU A 32 -11.77 2.32 -1.55
N TRP A 33 -11.60 1.14 -0.96
CA TRP A 33 -10.71 0.90 0.17
C TRP A 33 -9.36 0.40 -0.33
N PHE A 34 -8.28 1.00 0.17
CA PHE A 34 -6.92 0.57 -0.12
C PHE A 34 -6.37 -0.25 1.04
N GLN A 35 -5.74 -1.38 0.71
CA GLN A 35 -5.12 -2.27 1.69
C GLN A 35 -3.69 -2.57 1.29
N GLN A 36 -2.77 -2.50 2.25
CA GLN A 36 -1.37 -2.88 2.08
C GLN A 36 -0.88 -3.71 3.28
N ASP A 37 0.11 -4.56 3.04
CA ASP A 37 0.68 -5.45 4.05
C ASP A 37 1.57 -4.70 5.07
N GLY A 38 2.21 -5.47 5.95
CA GLY A 38 3.05 -4.96 7.02
C GLY A 38 4.51 -4.63 6.63
N ALA A 39 4.86 -4.58 5.33
CA ALA A 39 6.24 -4.35 4.91
C ALA A 39 6.77 -2.99 5.40
N THR A 40 8.08 -2.90 5.68
CA THR A 40 8.69 -1.71 6.27
C THR A 40 8.51 -0.46 5.39
N CYS A 41 8.58 -0.59 4.07
CA CYS A 41 8.38 0.53 3.14
C CYS A 41 6.92 1.03 3.11
N HIS A 42 5.96 0.13 3.30
CA HIS A 42 4.51 0.41 3.29
C HIS A 42 4.07 1.08 4.60
N THR A 43 4.67 0.67 5.70
CA THR A 43 4.31 1.10 7.07
C THR A 43 5.17 2.24 7.60
N ALA A 44 6.14 2.70 6.82
CA ALA A 44 6.92 3.89 7.13
C ALA A 44 5.98 5.10 7.31
N ARG A 45 6.24 5.91 8.33
CA ARG A 45 5.39 7.06 8.68
C ARG A 45 5.11 7.98 7.50
N ALA A 46 6.15 8.35 6.75
CA ALA A 46 6.01 9.19 5.54
C ALA A 46 5.12 8.55 4.45
N THR A 47 5.10 7.22 4.35
CA THR A 47 4.23 6.50 3.42
C THR A 47 2.78 6.50 3.91
N ILE A 48 2.56 6.26 5.20
CA ILE A 48 1.23 6.29 5.82
C ILE A 48 0.62 7.69 5.74
N ASP A 49 1.39 8.73 6.03
CA ASP A 49 0.92 10.12 5.96
C ASP A 49 0.50 10.48 4.52
N LEU A 50 1.32 10.14 3.51
CA LEU A 50 0.98 10.31 2.09
C LEU A 50 -0.35 9.63 1.71
N LEU A 51 -0.55 8.39 2.16
CA LEU A 51 -1.76 7.63 1.85
C LEU A 51 -2.98 8.17 2.59
N LYS A 52 -2.83 8.62 3.84
CA LYS A 52 -3.92 9.25 4.62
C LYS A 52 -4.40 10.53 3.98
N ASP A 53 -3.49 11.36 3.46
CA ASP A 53 -3.86 12.61 2.79
C ASP A 53 -4.74 12.38 1.56
N THR A 54 -4.56 11.24 0.88
CA THR A 54 -5.33 10.91 -0.33
C THR A 54 -6.59 10.09 -0.04
N LEU A 55 -6.50 9.13 0.89
CA LEU A 55 -7.53 8.10 1.09
C LEU A 55 -8.38 8.34 2.33
N GLY A 56 -7.94 9.19 3.26
CA GLY A 56 -8.60 9.43 4.54
C GLY A 56 -8.71 8.14 5.36
N GLU A 57 -9.92 7.82 5.83
CA GLU A 57 -10.20 6.62 6.63
C GLU A 57 -10.20 5.32 5.81
N ARG A 58 -10.14 5.40 4.47
CA ARG A 58 -10.23 4.25 3.54
C ARG A 58 -8.90 3.50 3.38
N LEU A 59 -8.03 3.56 4.38
CA LEU A 59 -6.70 2.93 4.39
C LEU A 59 -6.64 1.84 5.45
N ILE A 60 -6.44 0.61 5.00
CA ILE A 60 -6.20 -0.56 5.85
C ILE A 60 -4.71 -0.88 5.80
N SER A 61 -4.01 -0.63 6.90
CA SER A 61 -2.57 -0.85 6.99
C SER A 61 -2.12 -0.92 8.44
N ARG A 62 -0.92 -1.46 8.68
CA ARG A 62 -0.27 -1.31 9.99
C ARG A 62 0.06 0.18 10.20
N PHE A 63 -0.47 0.76 11.27
CA PHE A 63 -0.45 2.20 11.59
C PHE A 63 -1.37 3.10 10.73
N GLY A 64 -2.21 2.48 9.89
CA GLY A 64 -3.29 3.17 9.18
C GLY A 64 -4.48 3.49 10.10
N PRO A 65 -5.49 4.21 9.59
CA PRO A 65 -6.76 4.46 10.27
C PRO A 65 -7.46 3.16 10.68
N VAL A 66 -7.44 2.16 9.80
CA VAL A 66 -7.93 0.80 10.09
C VAL A 66 -6.72 -0.13 10.24
N ASN A 67 -6.54 -0.69 11.43
CA ASN A 67 -5.41 -1.56 11.73
C ASN A 67 -5.53 -2.90 11.02
N TRP A 68 -4.48 -3.28 10.29
CA TRP A 68 -4.32 -4.64 9.76
C TRP A 68 -3.75 -5.60 10.81
N PRO A 69 -4.33 -6.79 11.01
CA PRO A 69 -3.83 -7.76 11.96
C PRO A 69 -2.39 -8.22 11.62
N PRO A 70 -1.53 -8.43 12.64
CA PRO A 70 -0.18 -8.96 12.42
C PRO A 70 -0.24 -10.41 11.92
N ARG A 71 0.54 -10.72 10.87
CA ARG A 71 0.66 -12.05 10.23
C ARG A 71 -0.56 -12.51 9.44
N SER A 72 -1.27 -11.59 8.81
CA SER A 72 -2.34 -11.89 7.84
C SER A 72 -1.82 -11.74 6.40
N CYS A 73 -0.91 -12.63 5.99
CA CYS A 73 -0.51 -12.79 4.58
C CYS A 73 -1.68 -13.33 3.72
N ASP A 74 -2.69 -13.89 4.38
CA ASP A 74 -3.77 -14.64 3.72
C ASP A 74 -4.93 -13.74 3.27
N LEU A 75 -4.88 -12.45 3.59
CA LEU A 75 -6.02 -11.52 3.46
C LEU A 75 -5.74 -10.32 2.54
N THR A 76 -4.52 -10.19 2.01
CA THR A 76 -4.22 -9.34 0.85
C THR A 76 -4.60 -10.13 -0.39
N LEU A 77 -5.65 -9.67 -1.10
CA LEU A 77 -6.13 -10.28 -2.34
C LEU A 77 -4.99 -10.55 -3.35
N ILE A 78 -3.94 -9.73 -3.33
CA ILE A 78 -2.77 -9.88 -4.20
C ILE A 78 -1.80 -10.99 -3.73
N ASP A 79 -1.62 -11.20 -2.43
CA ASP A 79 -0.76 -12.26 -1.89
C ASP A 79 -1.44 -13.64 -2.03
N TYR A 80 -2.78 -13.69 -1.94
CA TYR A 80 -3.56 -14.90 -2.17
C TYR A 80 -3.53 -15.37 -3.64
N PHE A 81 -3.62 -14.45 -4.61
CA PHE A 81 -3.68 -14.80 -6.04
C PHE A 81 -2.31 -14.85 -6.75
N PHE A 82 -1.28 -14.14 -6.27
CA PHE A 82 0.02 -14.03 -6.95
C PHE A 82 1.24 -14.41 -6.09
N GLY A 83 1.07 -14.60 -4.77
CA GLY A 83 2.18 -14.83 -3.81
C GLY A 83 2.55 -16.30 -3.54
N ALA A 84 1.94 -17.27 -4.23
CA ALA A 84 2.19 -18.71 -4.03
C ALA A 84 3.04 -19.35 -5.15
N MET A 85 4.12 -18.68 -5.57
CA MET A 85 5.22 -19.31 -6.33
C MET A 85 6.59 -18.92 -5.79
#